data_AF-A0A0A2W224-F1
#
_entry.id   AF-A0A0A2W224-F1
#
_cell.length_a   1.000
_cell.length_b   1.000
_cell.length_c   1.000
_cell.angle_alpha   90.00
_cell.angle_beta   90.00
_cell.angle_gamma   90.00
#
_symmetry.space_group_name_H-M   'P 1'
#
loop_
_entity.id
_entity.type
_entity.pdbx_description
1 polymer ?
#
loop_
_entity_poly.entity_id
_entity_poly.type
_entity_poly.pdbx_seq_one_letter_code
_entity_poly.pdbx_strand_id
1 'polypeptide(L)'
;MDGYAVRLADIKAGGALPVAGKAFAGQPFSDEWPAGTCVRIMTGAPIPVGAEAVVMQEETEVTESGVRFNASVKNGQNIRRRGEDIHQGASVLAAGVQLTAAELPLIASLGIPDVKVYRKVRAAVFSTGDELQLPGQPLAEGQIYDTNRLAVHIMLDKLGCEVIDLGIVRDDQDALRAVFNEADSRADVVISSGGVSVGEADYTKQILEELGEVGFWKLAIKPGKPFAFGRLKNSWFCGLPGNPVSAALTFYQLVQPLLAKLSGQLGSPLPPRMRVRTVGKLKKSPGRLDFQRGILRRNEQGDLEVLSTGHQGSHIFSSFSQANCFVVLERERGDVEAGEWVELSDEEMLRYNRQIVLRGFDFEGQEKLKASRALIVGLGGLGCAAAQYLAAAGVGHLTLLDFDTVSRSNLQRQTLHRDATLGKPKVDSARDALAAINPHIQIETVNALLEEPQLDELVAKHDAVLDCTDNVTIRNQLNRCCHRHRTPLVSGAAIRMEGQISVFTYQANEPCYRCLSRLFGESTLSCVEAGVMAPLVGIIGSLEAMEAIKLLANYGTPARGKIVLYDAMTCQFREMKLARNPQCEVCG
;
A
#
# COMPACT_ATOMS: atom_id res chain seq x y z
N MET A 1 15.17 -28.23 -24.15
CA MET A 1 16.48 -27.76 -24.61
C MET A 1 16.90 -28.64 -25.78
N ASP A 2 17.55 -28.05 -26.78
CA ASP A 2 18.12 -28.79 -27.89
C ASP A 2 19.46 -29.38 -27.44
N GLY A 3 19.64 -30.67 -27.67
CA GLY A 3 20.74 -31.38 -27.03
C GLY A 3 20.63 -32.89 -27.18
N TYR A 4 20.99 -33.62 -26.13
CA TYR A 4 21.06 -35.07 -26.16
C TYR A 4 20.41 -35.69 -24.92
N ALA A 5 19.47 -36.61 -25.15
CA ALA A 5 18.91 -37.46 -24.12
C ALA A 5 19.89 -38.58 -23.78
N VAL A 6 20.13 -38.78 -22.49
CA VAL A 6 21.16 -39.68 -21.98
C VAL A 6 20.66 -40.51 -20.79
N ARG A 7 21.32 -41.64 -20.56
CA ARG A 7 21.25 -42.40 -19.30
C ARG A 7 22.45 -42.03 -18.45
N LEU A 8 22.26 -41.90 -17.14
CA LEU A 8 23.33 -41.54 -16.22
C LEU A 8 24.42 -42.63 -16.16
N ALA A 9 24.05 -43.88 -16.38
CA ALA A 9 25.01 -44.99 -16.48
C ALA A 9 25.98 -44.80 -17.65
N ASP A 10 25.47 -44.39 -18.82
CA ASP A 10 26.28 -44.16 -20.03
C ASP A 10 27.20 -42.94 -19.87
N ILE A 11 26.75 -41.89 -19.19
CA ILE A 11 27.58 -40.73 -18.83
C ILE A 11 28.70 -41.12 -17.85
N LYS A 12 28.40 -41.95 -16.84
CA LYS A 12 29.37 -42.39 -15.83
C LYS A 12 30.44 -43.32 -16.40
N ALA A 13 30.12 -44.12 -17.41
CA ALA A 13 31.08 -44.96 -18.10
C ALA A 13 32.20 -44.14 -18.78
N GLY A 14 31.93 -42.86 -19.08
CA GLY A 14 32.87 -41.94 -19.68
C GLY A 14 33.06 -42.17 -21.18
N GLY A 15 33.71 -41.22 -21.86
CA GLY A 15 33.94 -41.27 -23.30
C GLY A 15 32.85 -40.58 -24.15
N ALA A 16 33.02 -40.64 -25.47
CA ALA A 16 32.06 -40.09 -26.42
C ALA A 16 30.95 -41.12 -26.70
N LEU A 17 29.67 -40.69 -26.64
CA LEU A 17 28.52 -41.54 -26.91
C LEU A 17 28.05 -41.36 -28.36
N PRO A 18 28.03 -42.41 -29.21
CA PRO A 18 27.43 -42.33 -30.54
C PRO A 18 25.97 -41.90 -30.47
N VAL A 19 25.49 -41.21 -31.52
CA VAL A 19 24.09 -40.79 -31.63
C VAL A 19 23.28 -41.93 -32.26
N ALA A 20 22.44 -42.60 -31.48
CA ALA A 20 21.61 -43.72 -31.95
C ALA A 20 20.43 -43.27 -32.83
N GLY A 21 19.98 -42.02 -32.66
CA GLY A 21 18.87 -41.48 -33.43
C GLY A 21 18.51 -40.06 -33.04
N LYS A 22 17.37 -39.59 -33.54
CA LYS A 22 16.89 -38.22 -33.33
C LYS A 22 15.42 -38.21 -32.88
N ALA A 23 15.08 -37.35 -31.94
CA ALA A 23 13.72 -37.06 -31.49
C ALA A 23 13.38 -35.59 -31.77
N PHE A 24 12.27 -35.35 -32.47
CA PHE A 24 11.77 -34.02 -32.81
C PHE A 24 10.35 -33.81 -32.26
N ALA A 25 9.92 -32.55 -32.18
CA ALA A 25 8.52 -32.23 -31.89
C ALA A 25 7.62 -32.85 -32.98
N GLY A 26 6.61 -33.63 -32.57
CA GLY A 26 5.73 -34.37 -33.47
C GLY A 26 6.32 -35.64 -34.10
N GLN A 27 7.61 -35.94 -33.91
CA GLN A 27 8.27 -37.15 -34.39
C GLN A 27 9.15 -37.75 -33.27
N PRO A 28 8.56 -38.53 -32.34
CA PRO A 28 9.30 -39.14 -31.25
C PRO A 28 10.28 -40.21 -31.75
N PHE A 29 11.39 -40.38 -31.03
CA PHE A 29 12.29 -41.51 -31.26
C PHE A 29 11.65 -42.79 -30.69
N SER A 30 11.47 -43.80 -31.54
CA SER A 30 10.80 -45.07 -31.20
C SER A 30 11.61 -46.32 -31.56
N ASP A 31 12.79 -46.15 -32.15
CA ASP A 31 13.70 -47.25 -32.44
C ASP A 31 14.33 -47.80 -31.16
N GLU A 32 15.00 -48.95 -31.28
CA GLU A 32 15.82 -49.48 -30.20
C GLU A 32 16.90 -48.46 -29.80
N TRP A 33 17.09 -48.26 -28.49
CA TRP A 33 18.12 -47.37 -27.95
C TRP A 33 19.25 -48.20 -27.31
N PRO A 34 20.36 -48.48 -28.03
CA PRO A 34 21.45 -49.29 -27.51
C PRO A 34 22.10 -48.67 -26.26
N ALA A 35 22.67 -49.51 -25.39
CA ALA A 35 23.50 -49.05 -24.28
C ALA A 35 24.78 -48.35 -24.79
N GLY A 36 25.29 -47.37 -24.06
CA GLY A 36 26.46 -46.60 -24.46
C GLY A 36 26.23 -45.61 -25.62
N THR A 37 24.98 -45.25 -25.92
CA THR A 37 24.63 -44.29 -26.98
C THR A 37 23.72 -43.19 -26.45
N CYS A 38 23.67 -42.04 -27.14
CA CYS A 38 22.76 -40.94 -26.83
C CYS A 38 21.74 -40.71 -27.95
N VAL A 39 20.63 -40.04 -27.65
CA VAL A 39 19.63 -39.66 -28.67
C VAL A 39 19.64 -38.15 -28.82
N ARG A 40 19.86 -37.64 -30.04
CA ARG A 40 19.75 -36.21 -30.31
C ARG A 40 18.28 -35.81 -30.11
N ILE A 41 18.03 -34.77 -29.32
CA ILE A 41 16.67 -34.33 -29.00
C ILE A 41 16.53 -32.82 -29.20
N MET A 42 15.41 -32.40 -29.78
CA MET A 42 15.05 -30.99 -29.90
C MET A 42 14.01 -30.60 -28.85
N THR A 43 13.93 -29.32 -28.52
CA THR A 43 13.01 -28.78 -27.52
C THR A 43 11.57 -29.05 -27.91
N GLY A 44 10.78 -29.56 -26.94
CA GLY A 44 9.38 -29.95 -27.16
C GLY A 44 9.21 -31.37 -27.72
N ALA A 45 10.28 -32.08 -28.06
CA ALA A 45 10.20 -33.49 -28.43
C ALA A 45 9.88 -34.37 -27.20
N PRO A 46 9.10 -35.45 -27.35
CA PRO A 46 8.92 -36.45 -26.30
C PRO A 46 10.25 -37.07 -25.89
N ILE A 47 10.45 -37.23 -24.58
CA ILE A 47 11.66 -37.83 -24.01
C ILE A 47 11.68 -39.34 -24.35
N PRO A 48 12.78 -39.87 -24.96
CA PRO A 48 12.92 -41.30 -25.22
C PRO A 48 12.77 -42.15 -23.97
N VAL A 49 12.17 -43.33 -24.11
CA VAL A 49 11.96 -44.26 -22.98
C VAL A 49 13.31 -44.64 -22.37
N GLY A 50 13.42 -44.50 -21.04
CA GLY A 50 14.64 -44.78 -20.29
C GLY A 50 15.64 -43.63 -20.21
N ALA A 51 15.35 -42.46 -20.79
CA ALA A 51 16.20 -41.29 -20.61
C ALA A 51 16.04 -40.73 -19.20
N GLU A 52 17.17 -40.40 -18.59
CA GLU A 52 17.24 -39.89 -17.21
C GLU A 52 17.58 -38.39 -17.17
N ALA A 53 18.18 -37.86 -18.23
CA ALA A 53 18.50 -36.44 -18.36
C ALA A 53 18.58 -36.00 -19.82
N VAL A 54 18.51 -34.69 -20.05
CA VAL A 54 18.85 -34.05 -21.32
C VAL A 54 19.98 -33.04 -21.09
N VAL A 55 21.09 -33.18 -21.83
CA VAL A 55 22.21 -32.24 -21.78
C VAL A 55 22.12 -31.30 -22.97
N MET A 56 22.23 -30.00 -22.74
CA MET A 56 22.17 -29.02 -23.82
C MET A 56 23.41 -29.13 -24.71
N GLN A 57 23.25 -28.90 -26.01
CA GLN A 57 24.34 -29.08 -26.97
C GLN A 57 25.56 -28.19 -26.67
N GLU A 58 25.34 -27.03 -26.05
CA GLU A 58 26.38 -26.07 -25.63
C GLU A 58 27.31 -26.66 -24.55
N GLU A 59 26.85 -27.68 -23.82
CA GLU A 59 27.63 -28.42 -22.81
C GLU A 59 28.26 -29.71 -23.36
N THR A 60 28.24 -29.89 -24.68
CA THR A 60 28.75 -31.07 -25.36
C THR A 60 29.74 -30.73 -26.47
N GLU A 61 30.59 -31.69 -26.81
CA GLU A 61 31.52 -31.60 -27.92
C GLU A 61 31.25 -32.77 -28.89
N VAL A 62 30.99 -32.46 -30.15
CA VAL A 62 30.78 -33.47 -31.19
C VAL A 62 32.15 -33.92 -31.73
N THR A 63 32.42 -35.22 -31.67
CA THR A 63 33.66 -35.84 -32.12
C THR A 63 33.37 -36.94 -33.16
N GLU A 64 34.39 -37.46 -33.83
CA GLU A 64 34.24 -38.54 -34.82
C GLU A 64 33.67 -39.84 -34.22
N SER A 65 33.92 -40.11 -32.93
CA SER A 65 33.42 -41.29 -32.22
C SER A 65 32.08 -41.08 -31.51
N GLY A 66 31.50 -39.88 -31.58
CA GLY A 66 30.23 -39.53 -30.95
C GLY A 66 30.27 -38.22 -30.17
N VAL A 67 29.35 -38.05 -29.23
CA VAL A 67 29.18 -36.81 -28.45
C VAL A 67 29.83 -36.96 -27.08
N ARG A 68 30.74 -36.05 -26.74
CA ARG A 68 31.35 -35.95 -25.42
C ARG A 68 30.59 -34.96 -24.55
N PHE A 69 30.41 -35.29 -23.28
CA PHE A 69 29.66 -34.48 -22.32
C PHE A 69 30.63 -33.88 -21.30
N ASN A 70 30.71 -32.55 -21.26
CA ASN A 70 31.76 -31.84 -20.52
C ASN A 70 31.30 -31.37 -19.12
N ALA A 71 29.99 -31.35 -18.88
CA ALA A 71 29.38 -30.93 -17.62
C ALA A 71 28.87 -32.12 -16.79
N SER A 72 28.76 -31.93 -15.48
CA SER A 72 28.12 -32.92 -14.59
C SER A 72 26.62 -33.00 -14.86
N VAL A 73 26.10 -34.21 -15.12
CA VAL A 73 24.68 -34.43 -15.46
C VAL A 73 23.90 -34.92 -14.24
N LYS A 74 22.76 -34.27 -13.95
CA LYS A 74 21.85 -34.64 -12.85
C LYS A 74 20.63 -35.40 -13.36
N ASN A 75 20.10 -36.31 -12.53
CA ASN A 75 18.83 -36.98 -12.83
C ASN A 75 17.69 -35.95 -12.96
N GLY A 76 16.87 -36.09 -14.01
CA GLY A 76 15.76 -35.20 -14.33
C GLY A 76 16.16 -33.86 -14.96
N GLN A 77 17.45 -33.58 -15.16
CA GLN A 77 17.91 -32.33 -15.75
C GLN A 77 17.29 -32.10 -17.13
N ASN A 78 16.75 -30.88 -17.33
CA ASN A 78 16.11 -30.42 -18.57
C ASN A 78 14.96 -31.29 -19.10
N ILE A 79 14.36 -32.12 -18.25
CA ILE A 79 13.17 -32.92 -18.57
C ILE A 79 11.94 -32.22 -18.01
N ARG A 80 11.02 -31.82 -18.90
CA ARG A 80 9.68 -31.36 -18.54
C ARG A 80 8.76 -32.57 -18.34
N ARG A 81 8.20 -32.75 -17.15
CA ARG A 81 7.37 -33.89 -16.78
C ARG A 81 5.92 -33.66 -17.21
N ARG A 82 5.22 -34.75 -17.54
CA ARG A 82 3.80 -34.71 -17.91
C ARG A 82 2.98 -34.09 -16.76
N GLY A 83 2.30 -32.99 -17.06
CA GLY A 83 1.42 -32.29 -16.13
C GLY A 83 2.14 -31.47 -15.07
N GLU A 84 3.42 -31.13 -15.23
CA GLU A 84 4.14 -30.27 -14.28
C GLU A 84 3.63 -28.82 -14.24
N ASP A 85 3.01 -28.36 -15.34
CA ASP A 85 2.37 -27.05 -15.46
C ASP A 85 0.88 -27.14 -15.08
N ILE A 86 0.15 -28.07 -15.72
CA ILE A 86 -1.28 -28.28 -15.48
C ILE A 86 -1.57 -29.78 -15.36
N HIS A 87 -2.11 -30.20 -14.23
CA HIS A 87 -2.56 -31.56 -14.00
C HIS A 87 -3.91 -31.83 -14.65
N GLN A 88 -4.10 -33.05 -15.18
CA GLN A 88 -5.39 -33.49 -15.67
C GLN A 88 -6.45 -33.42 -14.57
N GLY A 89 -7.59 -32.81 -14.86
CA GLY A 89 -8.69 -32.61 -13.90
C GLY A 89 -8.54 -31.39 -13.00
N ALA A 90 -7.45 -30.64 -13.09
CA ALA A 90 -7.30 -29.39 -12.35
C ALA A 90 -8.24 -28.29 -12.89
N SER A 91 -8.71 -27.42 -11.99
CA SER A 91 -9.43 -26.19 -12.37
C SER A 91 -8.42 -25.13 -12.79
N VAL A 92 -8.33 -24.85 -14.09
CA VAL A 92 -7.33 -23.91 -14.65
C VAL A 92 -7.75 -22.45 -14.46
N LEU A 93 -9.03 -22.13 -14.70
CA LEU A 93 -9.59 -20.79 -14.52
C LEU A 93 -10.89 -20.88 -13.70
N ALA A 94 -11.07 -19.95 -12.77
CA ALA A 94 -12.30 -19.83 -11.99
C ALA A 94 -13.39 -19.08 -12.79
N ALA A 95 -14.67 -19.35 -12.48
CA ALA A 95 -15.76 -18.55 -13.03
C ALA A 95 -15.66 -17.08 -12.55
N GLY A 96 -15.88 -16.13 -13.46
CA GLY A 96 -15.75 -14.69 -13.18
C GLY A 96 -14.37 -14.08 -13.48
N VAL A 97 -13.42 -14.89 -13.95
CA VAL A 97 -12.16 -14.40 -14.55
C VAL A 97 -12.47 -13.66 -15.86
N GLN A 98 -11.93 -12.45 -16.01
CA GLN A 98 -11.98 -11.72 -17.27
C GLN A 98 -11.03 -12.36 -18.27
N LEU A 99 -11.54 -12.79 -19.42
CA LEU A 99 -10.73 -13.44 -20.45
C LEU A 99 -9.97 -12.41 -21.27
N THR A 100 -8.65 -12.45 -21.20
CA THR A 100 -7.75 -11.58 -21.97
C THR A 100 -6.82 -12.40 -22.88
N ALA A 101 -5.81 -11.75 -23.46
CA ALA A 101 -4.75 -12.44 -24.21
C ALA A 101 -3.92 -13.40 -23.35
N ALA A 102 -3.97 -13.30 -22.02
CA ALA A 102 -3.32 -14.26 -21.12
C ALA A 102 -4.14 -15.56 -20.99
N GLU A 103 -5.46 -15.47 -20.85
CA GLU A 103 -6.33 -16.63 -20.58
C GLU A 103 -6.78 -17.36 -21.85
N LEU A 104 -7.06 -16.64 -22.94
CA LEU A 104 -7.61 -17.26 -24.16
C LEU A 104 -6.66 -18.31 -24.79
N PRO A 105 -5.35 -18.06 -24.95
CA PRO A 105 -4.42 -19.08 -25.45
C PRO A 105 -4.26 -20.25 -24.49
N LEU A 106 -4.38 -20.01 -23.18
CA LEU A 106 -4.35 -21.05 -22.16
C LEU A 106 -5.55 -21.99 -22.28
N ILE A 107 -6.74 -21.46 -22.55
CA ILE A 107 -7.93 -22.28 -22.85
C ILE A 107 -7.71 -23.08 -24.15
N ALA A 108 -7.20 -22.44 -25.19
CA ALA A 108 -6.96 -23.07 -26.49
C ALA A 108 -5.90 -24.19 -26.40
N SER A 109 -4.86 -24.04 -25.56
CA SER A 109 -3.82 -25.07 -25.37
C SER A 109 -4.37 -26.37 -24.75
N LEU A 110 -5.52 -26.28 -24.08
CA LEU A 110 -6.26 -27.43 -23.55
C LEU A 110 -7.20 -28.08 -24.58
N GLY A 111 -7.25 -27.56 -25.81
CA GLY A 111 -8.13 -28.05 -26.87
C GLY A 111 -9.60 -27.67 -26.69
N ILE A 112 -9.90 -26.62 -25.91
CA ILE A 112 -11.27 -26.14 -25.66
C ILE A 112 -11.59 -25.04 -26.68
N PRO A 113 -12.54 -25.25 -27.61
CA PRO A 113 -12.84 -24.27 -28.67
C PRO A 113 -13.79 -23.17 -28.21
N ASP A 114 -14.68 -23.47 -27.27
CA ASP A 114 -15.74 -22.58 -26.80
C ASP A 114 -15.85 -22.62 -25.28
N VAL A 115 -16.16 -21.47 -24.69
CA VAL A 115 -16.35 -21.33 -23.25
C VAL A 115 -17.67 -20.62 -22.94
N LYS A 116 -18.28 -20.99 -21.81
CA LYS A 116 -19.47 -20.33 -21.30
C LYS A 116 -19.07 -19.03 -20.60
N VAL A 117 -19.61 -17.92 -21.06
CA VAL A 117 -19.38 -16.59 -20.49
C VAL A 117 -20.69 -15.95 -20.05
N TYR A 118 -20.62 -14.97 -19.17
CA TYR A 118 -21.75 -14.09 -18.89
C TYR A 118 -22.07 -13.26 -20.13
N ARG A 119 -23.36 -12.99 -20.37
CA ARG A 119 -23.77 -12.05 -21.41
C ARG A 119 -23.26 -10.64 -21.09
N LYS A 120 -23.15 -9.79 -22.11
CA LYS A 120 -22.87 -8.36 -21.92
C LYS A 120 -23.97 -7.71 -21.06
N VAL A 121 -23.56 -6.75 -20.25
CA VAL A 121 -24.47 -5.85 -19.53
C VAL A 121 -25.09 -4.89 -20.54
N ARG A 122 -26.42 -4.77 -20.55
CA ARG A 122 -27.14 -3.82 -21.40
C ARG A 122 -27.28 -2.50 -20.66
N ALA A 123 -26.76 -1.42 -21.23
CA ALA A 123 -26.76 -0.09 -20.62
C ALA A 123 -27.48 0.91 -21.54
N ALA A 124 -28.62 1.43 -21.09
CA ALA A 124 -29.31 2.51 -21.76
C ALA A 124 -28.75 3.86 -21.29
N VAL A 125 -28.54 4.78 -22.23
CA VAL A 125 -28.03 6.13 -21.94
C VAL A 125 -28.85 7.18 -22.67
N PHE A 126 -29.17 8.27 -21.97
CA PHE A 126 -29.79 9.45 -22.54
C PHE A 126 -29.37 10.71 -21.78
N SER A 127 -29.61 11.87 -22.38
CA SER A 127 -29.48 13.18 -21.75
C SER A 127 -30.83 13.89 -21.76
N THR A 128 -31.03 14.83 -20.83
CA THR A 128 -32.20 15.74 -20.84
C THR A 128 -31.73 17.17 -20.63
N GLY A 129 -32.43 18.11 -21.24
CA GLY A 129 -32.13 19.54 -21.17
C GLY A 129 -32.44 20.24 -22.49
N ASP A 130 -33.27 21.27 -22.43
CA ASP A 130 -33.59 22.11 -23.59
C ASP A 130 -32.37 22.91 -24.10
N GLU A 131 -31.33 23.05 -23.27
CA GLU A 131 -30.06 23.66 -23.65
C GLU A 131 -29.21 22.76 -24.57
N LEU A 132 -29.52 21.47 -24.68
CA LEU A 132 -28.66 20.50 -25.36
C LEU A 132 -28.91 20.48 -26.87
N GLN A 133 -27.82 20.45 -27.64
CA GLN A 133 -27.82 20.36 -29.09
C GLN A 133 -26.91 19.23 -29.58
N LEU A 134 -27.24 18.62 -30.71
CA LEU A 134 -26.40 17.61 -31.36
C LEU A 134 -25.21 18.27 -32.09
N PRO A 135 -24.00 17.67 -32.02
CA PRO A 135 -22.88 18.11 -32.84
C PRO A 135 -23.24 18.16 -34.33
N GLY A 136 -22.84 19.25 -35.02
CA GLY A 136 -23.14 19.48 -36.43
C GLY A 136 -24.40 20.31 -36.69
N GLN A 137 -25.22 20.57 -35.67
CA GLN A 137 -26.32 21.54 -35.73
C GLN A 137 -25.88 22.91 -35.20
N PRO A 138 -26.41 24.03 -35.72
CA PRO A 138 -26.09 25.35 -35.16
C PRO A 138 -26.64 25.49 -33.73
N LEU A 139 -25.87 26.15 -32.86
CA LEU A 139 -26.30 26.50 -31.50
C LEU A 139 -27.23 27.71 -31.55
N ALA A 140 -28.42 27.58 -30.96
CA ALA A 140 -29.24 28.74 -30.61
C ALA A 140 -28.70 29.43 -29.34
N GLU A 141 -29.26 30.60 -29.01
CA GLU A 141 -28.91 31.32 -27.79
C GLU A 141 -29.17 30.44 -26.55
N GLY A 142 -28.17 30.36 -25.66
CA GLY A 142 -28.25 29.53 -24.45
C GLY A 142 -27.99 28.04 -24.65
N GLN A 143 -27.79 27.57 -25.89
CA GLN A 143 -27.52 26.15 -26.15
C GLN A 143 -26.04 25.77 -26.05
N ILE A 144 -25.80 24.51 -25.69
CA ILE A 144 -24.50 23.85 -25.67
C ILE A 144 -24.59 22.47 -26.33
N TYR A 145 -23.47 21.94 -26.83
CA TYR A 145 -23.46 20.59 -27.39
C TYR A 145 -23.48 19.52 -26.30
N ASP A 146 -24.25 18.46 -26.53
CA ASP A 146 -24.28 17.29 -25.65
C ASP A 146 -22.99 16.47 -25.74
N THR A 147 -22.15 16.61 -24.72
CA THR A 147 -20.85 15.93 -24.63
C THR A 147 -20.84 14.78 -23.63
N ASN A 148 -21.67 14.84 -22.59
CA ASN A 148 -21.68 13.83 -21.53
C ASN A 148 -22.21 12.50 -22.05
N ARG A 149 -23.30 12.52 -22.84
CA ARG A 149 -23.88 11.29 -23.40
C ARG A 149 -22.86 10.57 -24.28
N LEU A 150 -22.16 11.32 -25.13
CA LEU A 150 -21.08 10.79 -25.97
C LEU A 150 -19.94 10.20 -25.13
N ALA A 151 -19.48 10.91 -24.09
CA ALA A 151 -18.43 10.42 -23.21
C ALA A 151 -18.82 9.11 -22.51
N VAL A 152 -20.04 9.05 -21.96
CA VAL A 152 -20.58 7.85 -21.31
C VAL A 152 -20.71 6.70 -22.30
N HIS A 153 -21.24 6.96 -23.50
CA HIS A 153 -21.34 5.95 -24.55
C HIS A 153 -19.97 5.32 -24.87
N ILE A 154 -18.93 6.14 -25.08
CA ILE A 154 -17.58 5.64 -25.37
C ILE A 154 -17.02 4.82 -24.21
N MET A 155 -17.25 5.25 -22.96
CA MET A 155 -16.78 4.50 -21.79
C MET A 155 -17.52 3.16 -21.63
N LEU A 156 -18.83 3.12 -21.86
CA LEU A 156 -19.63 1.89 -21.83
C LEU A 156 -19.17 0.88 -22.88
N ASP A 157 -18.93 1.35 -24.11
CA ASP A 157 -18.44 0.50 -25.22
C ASP A 157 -17.06 -0.10 -24.87
N LYS A 158 -16.14 0.73 -24.35
CA LYS A 158 -14.82 0.25 -23.87
C LYS A 158 -14.90 -0.75 -22.72
N LEU A 159 -15.93 -0.66 -21.89
CA LEU A 159 -16.20 -1.63 -20.81
C LEU A 159 -16.89 -2.90 -21.32
N GLY A 160 -17.15 -3.01 -22.62
CA GLY A 160 -17.76 -4.19 -23.24
C GLY A 160 -19.26 -4.31 -23.02
N CYS A 161 -19.94 -3.21 -22.64
CA CYS A 161 -21.40 -3.19 -22.51
C CYS A 161 -22.08 -3.18 -23.88
N GLU A 162 -23.34 -3.61 -23.92
CA GLU A 162 -24.24 -3.37 -25.05
C GLU A 162 -24.96 -2.04 -24.80
N VAL A 163 -24.65 -1.02 -25.61
CA VAL A 163 -25.12 0.35 -25.39
C VAL A 163 -26.42 0.62 -26.15
N ILE A 164 -27.42 1.15 -25.45
CA ILE A 164 -28.70 1.59 -26.02
C ILE A 164 -28.77 3.12 -25.86
N ASP A 165 -28.37 3.86 -26.90
CA ASP A 165 -28.43 5.33 -26.90
C ASP A 165 -29.84 5.80 -27.30
N LEU A 166 -30.52 6.48 -26.39
CA LEU A 166 -31.88 7.02 -26.59
C LEU A 166 -31.86 8.53 -26.91
N GLY A 167 -30.68 9.11 -27.12
CA GLY A 167 -30.52 10.48 -27.58
C GLY A 167 -30.75 11.55 -26.51
N ILE A 168 -31.10 12.75 -26.99
CA ILE A 168 -31.47 13.90 -26.17
C ILE A 168 -32.99 13.87 -26.00
N VAL A 169 -33.45 13.86 -24.76
CA VAL A 169 -34.85 13.97 -24.37
C VAL A 169 -35.14 15.44 -24.05
N ARG A 170 -36.29 15.94 -24.51
CA ARG A 170 -36.73 17.30 -24.16
C ARG A 170 -37.22 17.33 -22.72
N ASP A 171 -37.21 18.51 -22.10
CA ASP A 171 -37.71 18.70 -20.74
C ASP A 171 -39.26 18.71 -20.71
N ASP A 172 -39.85 17.59 -21.12
CA ASP A 172 -41.27 17.31 -21.15
C ASP A 172 -41.56 16.04 -20.34
N GLN A 173 -42.58 16.11 -19.48
CA GLN A 173 -42.87 15.04 -18.51
C GLN A 173 -43.25 13.72 -19.21
N ASP A 174 -44.03 13.78 -20.29
CA ASP A 174 -44.49 12.58 -20.99
C ASP A 174 -43.36 11.97 -21.83
N ALA A 175 -42.54 12.80 -22.48
CA ALA A 175 -41.35 12.36 -23.20
C ALA A 175 -40.35 11.67 -22.26
N LEU A 176 -40.05 12.26 -21.10
CA LEU A 176 -39.16 11.66 -20.10
C LEU A 176 -39.71 10.35 -19.58
N ARG A 177 -41.00 10.29 -19.21
CA ARG A 177 -41.64 9.06 -18.72
C ARG A 177 -41.60 7.95 -19.77
N ALA A 178 -41.84 8.27 -21.05
CA ALA A 178 -41.75 7.31 -22.14
C ALA A 178 -40.34 6.73 -22.28
N VAL A 179 -39.32 7.59 -22.25
CA VAL A 179 -37.91 7.17 -22.37
C VAL A 179 -37.47 6.31 -21.18
N PHE A 180 -37.88 6.65 -19.94
CA PHE A 180 -37.58 5.82 -18.77
C PHE A 180 -38.20 4.43 -18.88
N ASN A 181 -39.47 4.33 -19.30
CA ASN A 181 -40.14 3.04 -19.48
C ASN A 181 -39.48 2.20 -20.59
N GLU A 182 -39.11 2.83 -21.70
CA GLU A 182 -38.38 2.16 -22.78
C GLU A 182 -37.02 1.65 -22.29
N ALA A 183 -36.25 2.50 -21.60
CA ALA A 183 -34.92 2.17 -21.10
C ALA A 183 -34.95 1.02 -20.09
N ASP A 184 -35.84 1.08 -19.09
CA ASP A 184 -36.00 0.05 -18.06
C ASP A 184 -36.42 -1.30 -18.64
N SER A 185 -37.26 -1.30 -19.69
CA SER A 185 -37.69 -2.55 -20.34
C SER A 185 -36.60 -3.26 -21.15
N ARG A 186 -35.54 -2.56 -21.52
CA ARG A 186 -34.50 -3.04 -22.46
C ARG A 186 -33.12 -3.21 -21.83
N ALA A 187 -32.84 -2.55 -20.71
CA ALA A 187 -31.51 -2.45 -20.13
C ALA A 187 -31.41 -3.02 -18.70
N ASP A 188 -30.20 -3.42 -18.32
CA ASP A 188 -29.87 -3.77 -16.93
C ASP A 188 -29.53 -2.53 -16.10
N VAL A 189 -29.01 -1.48 -16.77
CA VAL A 189 -28.66 -0.19 -16.18
C VAL A 189 -29.14 0.94 -17.09
N VAL A 190 -29.78 1.93 -16.51
CA VAL A 190 -30.24 3.16 -17.17
C VAL A 190 -29.41 4.32 -16.63
N ILE A 191 -28.80 5.08 -17.52
CA ILE A 191 -27.89 6.18 -17.18
C ILE A 191 -28.42 7.47 -17.78
N SER A 192 -28.73 8.43 -16.92
CA SER A 192 -28.88 9.82 -17.36
C SER A 192 -27.51 10.48 -17.30
N SER A 193 -27.01 10.97 -18.44
CA SER A 193 -25.71 11.62 -18.55
C SER A 193 -25.70 13.09 -18.13
N GLY A 194 -26.86 13.64 -17.77
CA GLY A 194 -27.06 15.01 -17.34
C GLY A 194 -28.55 15.30 -17.14
N GLY A 195 -28.87 16.37 -16.40
CA GLY A 195 -30.25 16.80 -16.17
C GLY A 195 -30.95 16.21 -14.95
N VAL A 196 -30.27 15.40 -14.13
CA VAL A 196 -30.78 14.96 -12.81
C VAL A 196 -30.23 15.89 -11.73
N SER A 197 -30.98 16.94 -11.40
CA SER A 197 -30.55 17.97 -10.44
C SER A 197 -31.33 17.89 -9.12
N VAL A 198 -30.84 18.63 -8.12
CA VAL A 198 -31.50 18.85 -6.82
C VAL A 198 -32.33 20.15 -6.80
N GLY A 199 -32.59 20.74 -7.97
CA GLY A 199 -33.35 21.99 -8.12
C GLY A 199 -34.87 21.79 -7.94
N GLU A 200 -35.58 22.86 -7.62
CA GLU A 200 -37.02 22.86 -7.27
C GLU A 200 -37.97 22.58 -8.45
N ALA A 201 -37.47 22.48 -9.70
CA ALA A 201 -38.27 22.37 -10.92
C ALA A 201 -37.80 21.22 -11.85
N ASP A 202 -37.56 20.02 -11.32
CA ASP A 202 -37.05 18.89 -12.10
C ASP A 202 -38.09 17.76 -12.18
N TYR A 203 -38.80 17.66 -13.31
CA TYR A 203 -39.74 16.57 -13.60
C TYR A 203 -39.06 15.19 -13.51
N THR A 204 -37.75 15.12 -13.77
CA THR A 204 -36.96 13.90 -13.67
C THR A 204 -37.03 13.30 -12.28
N LYS A 205 -36.96 14.12 -11.23
CA LYS A 205 -37.02 13.64 -9.84
C LYS A 205 -38.39 13.04 -9.52
N GLN A 206 -39.47 13.72 -9.90
CA GLN A 206 -40.83 13.23 -9.68
C GLN A 206 -41.06 11.90 -10.40
N ILE A 207 -40.64 11.81 -11.67
CA ILE A 207 -40.75 10.57 -12.45
C ILE A 207 -39.92 9.44 -11.81
N LEU A 208 -38.71 9.72 -11.31
CA LEU A 208 -37.88 8.72 -10.65
C LEU A 208 -38.49 8.22 -9.32
N GLU A 209 -39.15 9.11 -8.56
CA GLU A 209 -39.88 8.75 -7.33
C GLU A 209 -41.14 7.92 -7.63
N GLU A 210 -41.78 8.13 -8.79
CA GLU A 210 -42.93 7.34 -9.26
C GLU A 210 -42.52 5.96 -9.81
N LEU A 211 -41.42 5.90 -10.59
CA LEU A 211 -41.01 4.71 -11.33
C LEU A 211 -40.10 3.76 -10.54
N GLY A 212 -39.54 4.19 -9.40
CA GLY A 212 -38.63 3.37 -8.61
C GLY A 212 -38.19 3.95 -7.28
N GLU A 213 -37.22 3.28 -6.67
CA GLU A 213 -36.62 3.68 -5.40
C GLU A 213 -35.24 4.30 -5.67
N VAL A 214 -35.20 5.64 -5.76
CA VAL A 214 -33.98 6.38 -6.14
C VAL A 214 -33.53 7.33 -5.04
N GLY A 215 -32.29 7.14 -4.57
CA GLY A 215 -31.64 8.00 -3.60
C GLY A 215 -30.81 9.09 -4.29
N PHE A 216 -30.90 10.32 -3.77
CA PHE A 216 -30.15 11.49 -4.25
C PHE A 216 -29.01 11.82 -3.29
N TRP A 217 -27.79 11.44 -3.66
CA TRP A 217 -26.63 11.53 -2.78
C TRP A 217 -25.88 12.85 -2.97
N LYS A 218 -25.29 13.34 -1.88
CA LYS A 218 -24.34 14.47 -1.87
C LYS A 218 -22.98 13.94 -1.44
N LEU A 219 -22.22 13.48 -2.43
CA LEU A 219 -20.91 12.88 -2.25
C LEU A 219 -19.88 13.92 -1.80
N ALA A 220 -19.01 13.54 -0.87
CA ALA A 220 -17.87 14.34 -0.43
C ALA A 220 -16.68 14.16 -1.39
N ILE A 221 -16.90 14.35 -2.69
CA ILE A 221 -15.88 14.26 -3.74
C ILE A 221 -15.79 15.57 -4.53
N LYS A 222 -14.69 15.78 -5.24
CA LYS A 222 -14.45 16.89 -6.16
C LYS A 222 -13.57 16.39 -7.31
N PRO A 223 -13.80 16.81 -8.57
CA PRO A 223 -15.06 17.37 -9.06
C PRO A 223 -16.22 16.36 -8.89
N GLY A 224 -17.45 16.86 -8.90
CA GLY A 224 -18.64 16.09 -8.52
C GLY A 224 -19.22 16.52 -7.17
N LYS A 225 -20.42 16.00 -6.88
CA LYS A 225 -21.14 16.10 -5.60
C LYS A 225 -22.52 15.41 -5.71
N PRO A 226 -23.42 15.82 -6.61
CA PRO A 226 -24.69 15.12 -6.75
C PRO A 226 -24.50 13.82 -7.54
N PHE A 227 -25.16 12.78 -7.09
CA PHE A 227 -25.29 11.51 -7.82
C PHE A 227 -26.63 10.88 -7.43
N ALA A 228 -27.44 10.50 -8.41
CA ALA A 228 -28.67 9.76 -8.17
C ALA A 228 -28.43 8.28 -8.44
N PHE A 229 -28.83 7.42 -7.51
CA PHE A 229 -28.67 5.98 -7.66
C PHE A 229 -29.85 5.26 -7.04
N GLY A 230 -30.32 4.22 -7.72
CA GLY A 230 -31.47 3.47 -7.25
C GLY A 230 -31.88 2.35 -8.17
N ARG A 231 -33.05 1.79 -7.87
CA ARG A 231 -33.61 0.68 -8.62
C ARG A 231 -34.93 1.12 -9.27
N LEU A 232 -35.00 0.95 -10.58
CA LEU A 232 -36.25 0.98 -11.34
C LEU A 232 -36.90 -0.41 -11.26
N LYS A 233 -38.04 -0.59 -11.92
CA LYS A 233 -38.79 -1.85 -11.89
C LYS A 233 -37.93 -3.05 -12.31
N ASN A 234 -37.13 -2.92 -13.38
CA ASN A 234 -36.33 -4.01 -13.93
C ASN A 234 -34.82 -3.72 -13.89
N SER A 235 -34.42 -2.45 -13.96
CA SER A 235 -33.02 -2.03 -14.10
C SER A 235 -32.48 -1.27 -12.88
N TRP A 236 -31.16 -1.05 -12.84
CA TRP A 236 -30.55 -0.03 -11.98
C TRP A 236 -30.60 1.33 -12.67
N PHE A 237 -30.62 2.42 -11.88
CA PHE A 237 -30.54 3.79 -12.38
C PHE A 237 -29.30 4.50 -11.85
N CYS A 238 -28.62 5.26 -12.71
CA CYS A 238 -27.51 6.15 -12.37
C CYS A 238 -27.72 7.53 -13.01
N GLY A 239 -27.99 8.54 -12.20
CA GLY A 239 -28.07 9.93 -12.64
C GLY A 239 -26.76 10.67 -12.40
N LEU A 240 -26.08 11.05 -13.49
CA LEU A 240 -24.82 11.77 -13.46
C LEU A 240 -25.03 13.29 -13.36
N PRO A 241 -24.09 14.03 -12.76
CA PRO A 241 -24.13 15.49 -12.75
C PRO A 241 -24.01 16.06 -14.18
N GLY A 242 -24.67 17.18 -14.47
CA GLY A 242 -24.62 17.80 -15.80
C GLY A 242 -23.25 18.39 -16.21
N ASN A 243 -22.38 18.69 -15.25
CA ASN A 243 -21.04 19.21 -15.57
C ASN A 243 -20.13 18.10 -16.16
N PRO A 244 -19.47 18.31 -17.33
CA PRO A 244 -18.77 17.24 -18.03
C PRO A 244 -17.66 16.52 -17.26
N VAL A 245 -16.80 17.27 -16.57
CA VAL A 245 -15.71 16.68 -15.79
C VAL A 245 -16.27 15.87 -14.62
N SER A 246 -17.34 16.39 -14.00
CA SER A 246 -18.01 15.74 -12.88
C SER A 246 -18.74 14.47 -13.34
N ALA A 247 -19.39 14.49 -14.51
CA ALA A 247 -20.09 13.35 -15.10
C ALA A 247 -19.10 12.21 -15.37
N ALA A 248 -18.01 12.52 -16.09
CA ALA A 248 -16.98 11.55 -16.43
C ALA A 248 -16.32 10.95 -15.19
N LEU A 249 -15.96 11.78 -14.20
CA LEU A 249 -15.38 11.31 -12.94
C LEU A 249 -16.36 10.43 -12.16
N THR A 250 -17.62 10.85 -12.03
CA THR A 250 -18.65 10.11 -11.29
C THR A 250 -18.93 8.76 -11.95
N PHE A 251 -19.02 8.73 -13.29
CA PHE A 251 -19.13 7.49 -14.05
C PHE A 251 -17.93 6.57 -13.75
N TYR A 252 -16.71 7.10 -13.88
CA TYR A 252 -15.48 6.33 -13.70
C TYR A 252 -15.34 5.74 -12.29
N GLN A 253 -15.68 6.50 -11.25
CA GLN A 253 -15.48 6.10 -9.85
C GLN A 253 -16.64 5.28 -9.28
N LEU A 254 -17.86 5.40 -9.81
CA LEU A 254 -19.05 4.75 -9.24
C LEU A 254 -19.77 3.80 -10.21
N VAL A 255 -20.00 4.24 -11.45
CA VAL A 255 -20.77 3.45 -12.43
C VAL A 255 -19.90 2.33 -13.01
N GLN A 256 -18.64 2.58 -13.34
CA GLN A 256 -17.74 1.54 -13.82
C GLN A 256 -17.61 0.36 -12.84
N PRO A 257 -17.40 0.57 -11.52
CA PRO A 257 -17.40 -0.53 -10.56
C PRO A 257 -18.72 -1.28 -10.45
N LEU A 258 -19.86 -0.59 -10.58
CA LEU A 258 -21.17 -1.22 -10.64
C LEU A 258 -21.27 -2.16 -11.86
N LEU A 259 -20.87 -1.69 -13.04
CA LEU A 259 -20.92 -2.47 -14.27
C LEU A 259 -20.02 -3.70 -14.22
N ALA A 260 -18.82 -3.57 -13.66
CA ALA A 260 -17.92 -4.71 -13.46
C ALA A 260 -18.53 -5.76 -12.51
N LYS A 261 -19.21 -5.33 -11.45
CA LYS A 261 -19.93 -6.26 -10.56
C LYS A 261 -21.10 -6.94 -11.28
N LEU A 262 -21.86 -6.21 -12.10
CA LEU A 262 -22.98 -6.75 -12.86
C LEU A 262 -22.54 -7.71 -13.99
N SER A 263 -21.33 -7.54 -14.53
CA SER A 263 -20.76 -8.46 -15.52
C SER A 263 -20.20 -9.76 -14.91
N GLY A 264 -20.19 -9.87 -13.57
CA GLY A 264 -19.66 -11.02 -12.85
C GLY A 264 -18.13 -11.03 -12.72
N GLN A 265 -17.46 -9.91 -12.96
CA GLN A 265 -16.01 -9.78 -12.84
C GLN A 265 -15.55 -9.95 -11.38
N LEU A 266 -14.50 -10.75 -11.17
CA LEU A 266 -13.82 -10.88 -9.88
C LEU A 266 -12.71 -9.82 -9.73
N GLY A 267 -12.54 -9.33 -8.50
CA GLY A 267 -11.50 -8.35 -8.16
C GLY A 267 -11.95 -6.90 -8.22
N SER A 268 -11.03 -5.98 -7.94
CA SER A 268 -11.30 -4.54 -8.01
C SER A 268 -11.26 -4.05 -9.45
N PRO A 269 -12.33 -3.40 -9.95
CA PRO A 269 -12.38 -2.86 -11.31
C PRO A 269 -11.73 -1.47 -11.43
N LEU A 270 -11.31 -0.89 -10.31
CA LEU A 270 -10.60 0.38 -10.28
C LEU A 270 -9.10 0.15 -10.42
N PRO A 271 -8.38 1.04 -11.13
CA PRO A 271 -6.93 0.94 -11.25
C PRO A 271 -6.24 0.94 -9.87
N PRO A 272 -5.10 0.25 -9.73
CA PRO A 272 -4.30 0.33 -8.52
C PRO A 272 -3.83 1.77 -8.29
N ARG A 273 -3.76 2.16 -7.02
CA ARG A 273 -3.18 3.45 -6.62
C ARG A 273 -1.72 3.27 -6.27
N MET A 274 -0.93 4.31 -6.51
CA MET A 274 0.47 4.34 -6.13
C MET A 274 0.86 5.69 -5.57
N ARG A 275 1.77 5.65 -4.59
CA ARG A 275 2.31 6.84 -3.94
C ARG A 275 3.43 7.44 -4.79
N VAL A 276 3.36 8.75 -5.01
CA VAL A 276 4.34 9.53 -5.78
C VAL A 276 4.54 10.90 -5.13
N ARG A 277 5.64 11.58 -5.46
CA ARG A 277 5.86 12.97 -5.05
C ARG A 277 5.27 13.93 -6.06
N THR A 278 4.66 15.01 -5.59
CA THR A 278 4.24 16.11 -6.48
C THR A 278 5.42 17.03 -6.79
N VAL A 279 5.58 17.45 -8.04
CA VAL A 279 6.63 18.40 -8.46
C VAL A 279 6.28 19.83 -8.09
N GLY A 280 4.98 20.14 -8.01
CA GLY A 280 4.49 21.50 -7.77
C GLY A 280 3.36 21.53 -6.75
N LYS A 281 3.03 22.74 -6.30
CA LYS A 281 1.94 22.97 -5.36
C LYS A 281 0.59 22.56 -5.95
N LEU A 282 -0.20 21.78 -5.21
CA LEU A 282 -1.56 21.41 -5.53
C LEU A 282 -2.52 22.17 -4.62
N LYS A 283 -3.42 22.96 -5.22
CA LYS A 283 -4.43 23.70 -4.46
C LYS A 283 -5.55 22.76 -4.05
N LYS A 284 -5.81 22.66 -2.75
CA LYS A 284 -6.80 21.72 -2.21
C LYS A 284 -7.48 22.31 -0.98
N SER A 285 -8.80 22.13 -0.94
CA SER A 285 -9.62 22.55 0.20
C SER A 285 -10.10 21.33 0.96
N PRO A 286 -10.05 21.32 2.31
CA PRO A 286 -10.60 20.25 3.13
C PRO A 286 -12.11 20.01 2.91
N GLY A 287 -12.59 18.86 3.37
CA GLY A 287 -13.99 18.43 3.34
C GLY A 287 -14.44 17.64 2.12
N ARG A 288 -13.62 17.49 1.07
CA ARG A 288 -13.92 16.67 -0.13
C ARG A 288 -12.69 15.95 -0.66
N LEU A 289 -12.84 14.68 -1.01
CA LEU A 289 -11.84 13.89 -1.72
C LEU A 289 -11.68 14.46 -3.14
N ASP A 290 -10.51 14.98 -3.49
CA ASP A 290 -10.30 15.72 -4.73
C ASP A 290 -9.53 14.88 -5.75
N PHE A 291 -10.20 14.44 -6.80
CA PHE A 291 -9.64 13.73 -7.95
C PHE A 291 -9.09 14.76 -8.94
N GLN A 292 -7.92 15.31 -8.62
CA GLN A 292 -7.23 16.20 -9.53
C GLN A 292 -6.62 15.42 -10.69
N ARG A 293 -6.47 16.06 -11.83
CA ARG A 293 -5.88 15.50 -13.04
C ARG A 293 -4.38 15.77 -13.03
N GLY A 294 -3.59 14.71 -13.21
CA GLY A 294 -2.14 14.76 -13.14
C GLY A 294 -1.44 14.10 -14.32
N ILE A 295 -0.16 14.42 -14.45
CA ILE A 295 0.78 13.85 -15.40
C ILE A 295 1.86 13.13 -14.58
N LEU A 296 1.72 11.82 -14.47
CA LEU A 296 2.73 10.93 -13.92
C LEU A 296 3.86 10.76 -14.94
N ARG A 297 5.11 11.00 -14.53
CA ARG A 297 6.30 10.80 -15.38
C ARG A 297 7.48 10.30 -14.55
N ARG A 298 8.52 9.83 -15.24
CA ARG A 298 9.83 9.58 -14.64
C ARG A 298 10.70 10.83 -14.73
N ASN A 299 11.40 11.17 -13.65
CA ASN A 299 12.41 12.22 -13.64
C ASN A 299 13.76 11.73 -14.20
N GLU A 300 14.77 12.61 -14.22
CA GLU A 300 16.12 12.30 -14.71
C GLU A 300 16.82 11.19 -13.91
N GLN A 301 16.46 11.02 -12.64
CA GLN A 301 16.96 9.98 -11.74
C GLN A 301 16.23 8.64 -11.93
N GLY A 302 15.16 8.61 -12.73
CA GLY A 302 14.34 7.43 -12.99
C GLY A 302 13.16 7.23 -12.02
N ASP A 303 13.01 8.11 -11.02
CA ASP A 303 11.93 8.08 -10.02
C ASP A 303 10.62 8.61 -10.60
N LEU A 304 9.49 8.13 -10.08
CA LEU A 304 8.16 8.60 -10.48
C LEU A 304 7.75 9.86 -9.71
N GLU A 305 7.27 10.86 -10.45
CA GLU A 305 6.75 12.11 -9.94
C GLU A 305 5.46 12.51 -10.68
N VAL A 306 4.64 13.35 -10.04
CA VAL A 306 3.40 13.84 -10.63
C VAL A 306 3.36 15.35 -10.76
N LEU A 307 2.88 15.83 -11.90
CA LEU A 307 2.61 17.23 -12.17
C LEU A 307 1.11 17.45 -12.27
N SER A 308 0.62 18.62 -11.85
CA SER A 308 -0.74 19.03 -12.17
C SER A 308 -0.88 19.30 -13.66
N THR A 309 -2.03 18.98 -14.25
CA THR A 309 -2.40 19.45 -15.60
C THR A 309 -2.73 20.96 -15.65
N GLY A 310 -2.45 21.71 -14.59
CA GLY A 310 -2.79 23.12 -14.46
C GLY A 310 -4.16 23.32 -13.80
N HIS A 311 -5.08 24.00 -14.48
CA HIS A 311 -6.37 24.37 -13.89
C HIS A 311 -7.28 23.14 -13.68
N GLN A 312 -7.73 22.95 -12.43
CA GLN A 312 -8.49 21.77 -12.01
C GLN A 312 -10.02 21.97 -11.99
N GLY A 313 -10.49 23.14 -12.45
CA GLY A 313 -11.92 23.46 -12.54
C GLY A 313 -12.71 22.43 -13.35
N SER A 314 -13.95 22.17 -12.95
CA SER A 314 -14.81 21.17 -13.60
C SER A 314 -15.42 21.66 -14.92
N HIS A 315 -15.30 22.96 -15.22
CA HIS A 315 -15.75 23.56 -16.48
C HIS A 315 -14.79 23.30 -17.65
N ILE A 316 -13.62 22.69 -17.42
CA ILE A 316 -12.58 22.48 -18.45
C ILE A 316 -12.27 21.00 -18.63
N PHE A 317 -12.69 20.43 -19.77
CA PHE A 317 -12.46 19.02 -20.07
C PHE A 317 -11.04 18.71 -20.57
N SER A 318 -10.28 19.69 -21.06
CA SER A 318 -8.92 19.49 -21.63
C SER A 318 -7.94 18.80 -20.67
N SER A 319 -8.13 18.99 -19.36
CA SER A 319 -7.36 18.31 -18.31
C SER A 319 -7.42 16.77 -18.40
N PHE A 320 -8.53 16.17 -18.86
CA PHE A 320 -8.60 14.72 -19.11
C PHE A 320 -7.75 14.27 -20.30
N SER A 321 -7.62 15.11 -21.33
CA SER A 321 -6.78 14.81 -22.49
C SER A 321 -5.29 14.93 -22.17
N GLN A 322 -4.92 15.80 -21.25
CA GLN A 322 -3.53 16.02 -20.85
C GLN A 322 -3.07 15.04 -19.76
N ALA A 323 -4.00 14.61 -18.91
CA ALA A 323 -3.71 13.71 -17.82
C ALA A 323 -3.45 12.28 -18.29
N ASN A 324 -2.61 11.59 -17.53
CA ASN A 324 -2.49 10.13 -17.58
C ASN A 324 -2.80 9.47 -16.23
N CYS A 325 -3.11 10.26 -15.19
CA CYS A 325 -3.52 9.76 -13.88
C CYS A 325 -4.47 10.74 -13.15
N PHE A 326 -5.11 10.24 -12.09
CA PHE A 326 -5.68 11.08 -11.05
C PHE A 326 -4.70 11.23 -9.89
N VAL A 327 -4.53 12.46 -9.42
CA VAL A 327 -3.98 12.73 -8.09
C VAL A 327 -5.15 12.76 -7.12
N VAL A 328 -5.29 11.69 -6.35
CA VAL A 328 -6.37 11.56 -5.37
C VAL A 328 -5.91 12.23 -4.08
N LEU A 329 -6.42 13.44 -3.82
CA LEU A 329 -6.09 14.19 -2.62
C LEU A 329 -7.14 13.94 -1.55
N GLU A 330 -6.66 13.56 -0.37
CA GLU A 330 -7.41 13.07 0.77
C GLU A 330 -8.46 14.10 1.21
N ARG A 331 -9.59 13.60 1.74
CA ARG A 331 -10.78 14.42 1.99
C ARG A 331 -10.48 15.66 2.85
N GLU A 332 -9.78 15.46 3.96
CA GLU A 332 -9.50 16.52 4.92
C GLU A 332 -8.17 17.25 4.67
N ARG A 333 -7.38 16.82 3.66
CA ARG A 333 -6.11 17.48 3.33
C ARG A 333 -6.33 18.91 2.82
N GLY A 334 -5.43 19.81 3.22
CA GLY A 334 -5.30 21.17 2.68
C GLY A 334 -4.46 21.21 1.41
N ASP A 335 -3.91 22.38 1.10
CA ASP A 335 -2.92 22.52 0.01
C ASP A 335 -1.75 21.55 0.20
N VAL A 336 -1.19 21.08 -0.91
CA VAL A 336 -0.03 20.19 -0.94
C VAL A 336 1.13 20.92 -1.59
N GLU A 337 2.27 21.02 -0.92
CA GLU A 337 3.48 21.67 -1.41
C GLU A 337 4.33 20.71 -2.28
N ALA A 338 5.24 21.30 -3.05
CA ALA A 338 6.17 20.54 -3.88
C ALA A 338 7.04 19.59 -3.03
N GLY A 339 7.24 18.36 -3.51
CA GLY A 339 8.03 17.32 -2.84
C GLY A 339 7.25 16.46 -1.85
N GLU A 340 6.03 16.87 -1.45
CA GLU A 340 5.18 16.06 -0.59
C GLU A 340 4.70 14.77 -1.27
N TRP A 341 4.51 13.74 -0.45
CA TRP A 341 3.89 12.48 -0.86
C TRP A 341 2.36 12.60 -0.89
N VAL A 342 1.72 11.83 -1.78
CA VAL A 342 0.26 11.68 -1.84
C VAL A 342 -0.18 10.22 -1.53
N GLU A 343 -1.16 10.05 -0.62
CA GLU A 343 -1.88 8.86 -0.06
C GLU A 343 -1.15 7.73 0.72
N LEU A 344 -1.76 7.27 1.84
CA LEU A 344 -1.62 5.94 2.50
C LEU A 344 -2.16 4.80 1.60
N SER A 345 -1.56 3.61 1.64
CA SER A 345 -2.10 2.46 0.89
C SER A 345 -3.36 1.87 1.55
N ASP A 346 -4.15 1.09 0.81
CA ASP A 346 -5.35 0.40 1.35
C ASP A 346 -5.02 -0.54 2.52
N GLU A 347 -3.88 -1.25 2.44
CA GLU A 347 -3.42 -2.12 3.52
C GLU A 347 -3.05 -1.33 4.78
N GLU A 348 -2.42 -0.17 4.62
CA GLU A 348 -2.08 0.72 5.73
C GLU A 348 -3.33 1.33 6.37
N MET A 349 -4.30 1.76 5.56
CA MET A 349 -5.60 2.23 6.07
C MET A 349 -6.30 1.15 6.88
N LEU A 350 -6.30 -0.11 6.40
CA LEU A 350 -6.90 -1.23 7.14
C LEU A 350 -6.15 -1.51 8.45
N ARG A 351 -4.81 -1.57 8.41
CA ARG A 351 -3.96 -1.84 9.59
C ARG A 351 -4.15 -0.76 10.67
N TYR A 352 -4.15 0.51 10.27
CA TYR A 352 -4.18 1.63 11.21
C TYR A 352 -5.59 2.18 11.47
N ASN A 353 -6.64 1.55 10.93
CA ASN A 353 -8.03 2.01 11.04
C ASN A 353 -8.43 2.37 12.48
N ARG A 354 -8.04 1.54 13.45
CA ARG A 354 -8.37 1.78 14.87
C ARG A 354 -7.72 3.03 15.46
N GLN A 355 -6.58 3.47 14.91
CA GLN A 355 -5.93 4.73 15.28
C GLN A 355 -6.57 5.90 14.54
N ILE A 356 -6.81 5.72 13.23
CA ILE A 356 -7.41 6.74 12.36
C ILE A 356 -8.81 7.14 12.84
N VAL A 357 -9.62 6.22 13.37
CA VAL A 357 -10.96 6.58 13.87
C VAL A 357 -10.95 7.34 15.20
N LEU A 358 -9.78 7.51 15.85
CA LEU A 358 -9.69 8.27 17.09
C LEU A 358 -9.89 9.76 16.82
N ARG A 359 -10.74 10.38 17.65
CA ARG A 359 -11.02 11.81 17.57
C ARG A 359 -9.74 12.62 17.75
N GLY A 360 -9.37 13.39 16.74
CA GLY A 360 -8.20 14.27 16.75
C GLY A 360 -6.88 13.61 16.34
N PHE A 361 -6.86 12.30 16.09
CA PHE A 361 -5.71 11.64 15.46
C PHE A 361 -5.93 11.53 13.96
N ASP A 362 -7.09 11.03 13.53
CA ASP A 362 -7.52 10.95 12.12
C ASP A 362 -6.46 10.46 11.13
N PHE A 363 -6.63 10.77 9.84
CA PHE A 363 -5.66 10.39 8.81
C PHE A 363 -4.38 11.22 8.92
N GLU A 364 -4.49 12.49 9.31
CA GLU A 364 -3.37 13.43 9.39
C GLU A 364 -2.37 12.96 10.45
N GLY A 365 -2.84 12.53 11.62
CA GLY A 365 -2.00 12.00 12.69
C GLY A 365 -1.28 10.71 12.28
N GLN A 366 -1.98 9.82 11.56
CA GLN A 366 -1.35 8.58 11.07
C GLN A 366 -0.29 8.86 10.00
N GLU A 367 -0.55 9.81 9.11
CA GLU A 367 0.38 10.22 8.07
C GLU A 367 1.61 10.91 8.66
N LYS A 368 1.43 11.75 9.69
CA LYS A 368 2.55 12.33 10.45
C LYS A 368 3.41 11.25 11.08
N LEU A 369 2.83 10.29 11.80
CA LEU A 369 3.59 9.16 12.34
C LEU A 369 4.37 8.43 11.26
N LYS A 370 3.72 8.15 10.12
CA LYS A 370 4.37 7.49 8.98
C LYS A 370 5.51 8.33 8.39
N ALA A 371 5.43 9.66 8.42
CA ALA A 371 6.50 10.52 7.94
C ALA A 371 7.66 10.63 8.95
N SER A 372 7.39 10.41 10.23
CA SER A 372 8.34 10.63 11.32
C SER A 372 9.50 9.62 11.38
N ARG A 373 10.58 10.08 11.99
CA ARG A 373 11.80 9.32 12.30
C ARG A 373 12.04 9.35 13.81
N ALA A 374 12.03 8.18 14.46
CA ALA A 374 12.33 8.05 15.88
C ALA A 374 13.64 7.32 16.12
N LEU A 375 14.49 7.87 17.00
CA LEU A 375 15.70 7.23 17.48
C LEU A 375 15.42 6.58 18.84
N ILE A 376 15.68 5.27 18.95
CA ILE A 376 15.55 4.51 20.20
C ILE A 376 16.95 4.13 20.67
N VAL A 377 17.35 4.67 21.82
CA VAL A 377 18.67 4.45 22.40
C VAL A 377 18.55 3.49 23.58
N GLY A 378 19.10 2.29 23.42
CA GLY A 378 18.97 1.16 24.33
C GLY A 378 17.79 0.25 23.96
N LEU A 379 18.08 -1.02 23.73
CA LEU A 379 17.12 -2.11 23.50
C LEU A 379 17.03 -3.03 24.72
N GLY A 380 17.08 -2.41 25.91
CA GLY A 380 16.77 -3.06 27.18
C GLY A 380 15.27 -3.33 27.36
N GLY A 381 14.82 -3.47 28.61
CA GLY A 381 13.39 -3.75 28.89
C GLY A 381 12.45 -2.66 28.39
N LEU A 382 12.80 -1.38 28.62
CA LEU A 382 12.05 -0.21 28.14
C LEU A 382 12.03 -0.15 26.62
N GLY A 383 13.21 -0.16 25.99
CA GLY A 383 13.35 -0.06 24.53
C GLY A 383 12.69 -1.20 23.78
N CYS A 384 12.70 -2.41 24.35
CA CYS A 384 11.97 -3.55 23.79
C CYS A 384 10.47 -3.28 23.69
N ALA A 385 9.87 -2.74 24.75
CA ALA A 385 8.44 -2.43 24.75
C ALA A 385 8.16 -1.21 23.85
N ALA A 386 8.95 -0.14 23.97
CA ALA A 386 8.74 1.08 23.22
C ALA A 386 8.81 0.85 21.71
N ALA A 387 9.83 0.14 21.23
CA ALA A 387 10.02 -0.12 19.81
C ALA A 387 8.87 -0.95 19.20
N GLN A 388 8.34 -1.94 19.94
CA GLN A 388 7.21 -2.76 19.47
C GLN A 388 5.96 -1.91 19.24
N TYR A 389 5.63 -1.02 20.19
CA TYR A 389 4.45 -0.16 20.06
C TYR A 389 4.63 0.92 19.00
N LEU A 390 5.81 1.52 18.87
CA LEU A 390 6.08 2.49 17.81
C LEU A 390 6.02 1.86 16.41
N ALA A 391 6.57 0.65 16.26
CA ALA A 391 6.48 -0.09 15.01
C ALA A 391 5.04 -0.46 14.67
N ALA A 392 4.29 -1.01 15.63
CA ALA A 392 2.89 -1.37 15.44
C ALA A 392 2.00 -0.15 15.12
N ALA A 393 2.26 1.00 15.75
CA ALA A 393 1.53 2.24 15.53
C ALA A 393 1.82 2.89 14.17
N GLY A 394 2.88 2.45 13.46
CA GLY A 394 3.21 2.92 12.13
C GLY A 394 4.11 4.15 12.09
N VAL A 395 5.03 4.30 13.07
CA VAL A 395 6.13 5.26 12.94
C VAL A 395 7.02 4.83 11.78
N GLY A 396 7.15 5.69 10.76
CA GLY A 396 7.67 5.25 9.46
C GLY A 396 9.14 4.85 9.46
N HIS A 397 9.96 5.48 10.29
CA HIS A 397 11.39 5.17 10.39
C HIS A 397 11.81 5.02 11.85
N LEU A 398 12.36 3.87 12.18
CA LEU A 398 12.96 3.59 13.48
C LEU A 398 14.46 3.39 13.33
N THR A 399 15.25 4.13 14.09
CA THR A 399 16.68 3.86 14.25
C THR A 399 16.91 3.25 15.62
N LEU A 400 17.51 2.06 15.63
CA LEU A 400 17.79 1.30 16.84
C LEU A 400 19.27 1.39 17.17
N LEU A 401 19.60 1.94 18.35
CA LEU A 401 20.96 2.09 18.82
C LEU A 401 21.16 1.27 20.11
N ASP A 402 21.96 0.22 20.03
CA ASP A 402 22.38 -0.61 21.16
C ASP A 402 23.66 -1.36 20.77
N PHE A 403 24.57 -1.57 21.72
CA PHE A 403 25.87 -2.22 21.49
C PHE A 403 25.96 -3.64 22.06
N ASP A 404 24.95 -4.08 22.82
CA ASP A 404 24.93 -5.37 23.48
C ASP A 404 24.51 -6.49 22.52
N THR A 405 24.81 -7.71 22.95
CA THR A 405 24.26 -8.94 22.37
C THR A 405 23.14 -9.51 23.26
N VAL A 406 22.26 -10.31 22.65
CA VAL A 406 21.16 -10.96 23.37
C VAL A 406 21.72 -11.99 24.35
N SER A 407 21.39 -11.82 25.63
CA SER A 407 21.80 -12.71 26.72
C SER A 407 20.60 -13.36 27.40
N ARG A 408 20.75 -14.63 27.80
CA ARG A 408 19.68 -15.41 28.44
C ARG A 408 19.17 -14.76 29.73
N SER A 409 20.06 -14.16 30.52
CA SER A 409 19.68 -13.49 31.78
C SER A 409 18.78 -12.27 31.59
N ASN A 410 18.67 -11.77 30.36
CA ASN A 410 17.91 -10.58 30.02
C ASN A 410 16.54 -10.89 29.40
N LEU A 411 16.33 -12.11 28.89
CA LEU A 411 15.11 -12.51 28.17
C LEU A 411 13.83 -12.37 28.99
N GLN A 412 13.91 -12.48 30.33
CA GLN A 412 12.78 -12.32 31.22
C GLN A 412 12.07 -10.95 31.11
N ARG A 413 12.78 -9.91 30.65
CA ARG A 413 12.24 -8.54 30.49
C ARG A 413 12.44 -7.92 29.10
N GLN A 414 13.27 -8.49 28.25
CA GLN A 414 13.55 -7.99 26.89
C GLN A 414 12.72 -8.78 25.88
N THR A 415 11.44 -8.45 25.78
CA THR A 415 10.42 -9.26 25.08
C THR A 415 10.52 -9.25 23.56
N LEU A 416 11.35 -8.40 22.95
CA LEU A 416 11.70 -8.48 21.52
C LEU A 416 12.57 -9.69 21.20
N HIS A 417 13.37 -10.14 22.16
CA HIS A 417 14.36 -11.19 21.95
C HIS A 417 13.82 -12.57 22.34
N ARG A 418 14.42 -13.61 21.78
CA ARG A 418 14.04 -15.02 21.97
C ARG A 418 15.29 -15.87 22.19
N ASP A 419 15.12 -17.07 22.76
CA ASP A 419 16.22 -18.04 22.91
C ASP A 419 16.92 -18.34 21.57
N ALA A 420 16.18 -18.36 20.45
CA ALA A 420 16.74 -18.55 19.12
C ALA A 420 17.69 -17.43 18.65
N THR A 421 17.71 -16.28 19.34
CA THR A 421 18.53 -15.11 18.99
C THR A 421 19.68 -14.86 19.96
N LEU A 422 19.96 -15.79 20.88
CA LEU A 422 21.07 -15.68 21.83
C LEU A 422 22.41 -15.45 21.12
N GLY A 423 23.20 -14.50 21.63
CA GLY A 423 24.50 -14.11 21.05
C GLY A 423 24.43 -13.18 19.84
N LYS A 424 23.24 -12.95 19.26
CA LYS A 424 23.05 -11.97 18.18
C LYS A 424 23.11 -10.54 18.73
N PRO A 425 23.61 -9.54 17.98
CA PRO A 425 23.44 -8.14 18.34
C PRO A 425 21.97 -7.79 18.60
N LYS A 426 21.68 -7.06 19.67
CA LYS A 426 20.31 -6.72 20.04
C LYS A 426 19.59 -5.95 18.95
N VAL A 427 20.29 -5.01 18.28
CA VAL A 427 19.71 -4.22 17.18
C VAL A 427 19.25 -5.08 16.01
N ASP A 428 20.00 -6.12 15.63
CA ASP A 428 19.60 -7.02 14.55
C ASP A 428 18.45 -7.95 14.97
N SER A 429 18.48 -8.45 16.21
CA SER A 429 17.39 -9.27 16.76
C SER A 429 16.08 -8.47 16.83
N ALA A 430 16.16 -7.21 17.27
CA ALA A 430 15.02 -6.30 17.31
C ALA A 430 14.51 -5.94 15.91
N ARG A 431 15.38 -5.61 14.95
CA ARG A 431 14.98 -5.31 13.57
C ARG A 431 14.13 -6.43 12.98
N ASP A 432 14.60 -7.67 13.09
CA ASP A 432 13.89 -8.81 12.50
C ASP A 432 12.52 -9.03 13.16
N ALA A 433 12.44 -8.87 14.49
CA ALA A 433 11.17 -8.98 15.22
C ALA A 433 10.19 -7.85 14.88
N LEU A 434 10.67 -6.62 14.74
CA LEU A 434 9.85 -5.44 14.42
C LEU A 434 9.37 -5.45 12.96
N ALA A 435 10.22 -5.90 12.02
CA ALA A 435 9.83 -6.06 10.62
C ALA A 435 8.72 -7.10 10.46
N ALA A 436 8.69 -8.13 11.31
CA ALA A 436 7.60 -9.10 11.35
C ALA A 436 6.30 -8.52 11.94
N ILE A 437 6.40 -7.53 12.85
CA ILE A 437 5.23 -6.83 13.41
C ILE A 437 4.62 -5.89 12.37
N ASN A 438 5.44 -5.11 11.68
CA ASN A 438 4.97 -4.15 10.67
C ASN A 438 5.92 -4.09 9.46
N PRO A 439 5.57 -4.71 8.32
CA PRO A 439 6.40 -4.67 7.12
C PRO A 439 6.41 -3.31 6.40
N HIS A 440 5.64 -2.30 6.83
CA HIS A 440 5.56 -1.00 6.14
C HIS A 440 6.57 0.04 6.66
N ILE A 441 7.30 -0.26 7.74
CA ILE A 441 8.25 0.69 8.34
C ILE A 441 9.68 0.40 7.90
N GLN A 442 10.52 1.44 7.92
CA GLN A 442 11.96 1.32 7.70
C GLN A 442 12.67 1.23 9.04
N ILE A 443 13.64 0.32 9.15
CA ILE A 443 14.39 0.10 10.38
C ILE A 443 15.88 0.17 10.06
N GLU A 444 16.58 1.11 10.71
CA GLU A 444 18.02 1.27 10.68
C GLU A 444 18.62 0.78 12.01
N THR A 445 19.76 0.09 11.94
CA THR A 445 20.42 -0.50 13.11
C THR A 445 21.82 0.06 13.28
N VAL A 446 22.12 0.56 14.47
CA VAL A 446 23.45 1.03 14.86
C VAL A 446 23.96 0.17 16.01
N ASN A 447 24.80 -0.81 15.67
CA ASN A 447 25.43 -1.69 16.65
C ASN A 447 26.74 -1.10 17.17
N ALA A 448 26.67 -0.07 18.01
CA ALA A 448 27.86 0.60 18.53
C ALA A 448 27.59 1.35 19.84
N LEU A 449 28.63 1.50 20.66
CA LEU A 449 28.66 2.50 21.72
C LEU A 449 29.18 3.79 21.09
N LEU A 450 28.32 4.79 20.97
CA LEU A 450 28.64 6.04 20.29
C LEU A 450 29.17 7.10 21.25
N GLU A 451 30.19 7.83 20.80
CA GLU A 451 30.64 9.05 21.46
C GLU A 451 29.70 10.23 21.14
N GLU A 452 29.76 11.30 21.94
CA GLU A 452 28.84 12.45 21.81
C GLU A 452 28.76 13.05 20.39
N PRO A 453 29.86 13.21 19.61
CA PRO A 453 29.75 13.73 18.24
C PRO A 453 28.91 12.85 17.31
N GLN A 454 29.02 11.53 17.45
CA GLN A 454 28.26 10.58 16.63
C GLN A 454 26.79 10.51 17.06
N LEU A 455 26.54 10.60 18.38
CA LEU A 455 25.18 10.75 18.91
C LEU A 455 24.54 12.04 18.41
N ASP A 456 25.29 13.14 18.35
CA ASP A 456 24.79 14.43 17.89
C ASP A 456 24.32 14.39 16.43
N GLU A 457 25.14 13.80 15.54
CA GLU A 457 24.78 13.57 14.14
C GLU A 457 23.53 12.70 13.98
N LEU A 458 23.38 11.71 14.87
CA LEU A 458 22.23 10.82 14.84
C LEU A 458 20.97 11.57 15.30
N VAL A 459 21.03 12.29 16.42
CA VAL A 459 19.92 13.07 16.95
C VAL A 459 19.42 14.11 15.94
N ALA A 460 20.33 14.78 15.22
CA ALA A 460 19.99 15.77 14.20
C ALA A 460 19.10 15.22 13.06
N LYS A 461 19.09 13.90 12.83
CA LYS A 461 18.34 13.24 11.75
C LYS A 461 16.96 12.71 12.18
N HIS A 462 16.55 12.95 13.42
CA HIS A 462 15.34 12.37 14.00
C HIS A 462 14.41 13.43 14.57
N ASP A 463 13.11 13.15 14.50
CA ASP A 463 12.04 14.03 14.98
C ASP A 463 11.77 13.85 16.48
N ALA A 464 12.12 12.68 17.03
CA ALA A 464 12.07 12.41 18.47
C ALA A 464 13.11 11.36 18.87
N VAL A 465 13.60 11.45 20.11
CA VAL A 465 14.55 10.52 20.71
C VAL A 465 13.94 9.89 21.95
N LEU A 466 14.04 8.57 22.06
CA LEU A 466 13.66 7.80 23.24
C LEU A 466 14.94 7.35 23.95
N ASP A 467 15.09 7.78 25.21
CA ASP A 467 16.14 7.34 26.12
C ASP A 467 15.64 6.16 26.95
N CYS A 468 15.99 4.97 26.47
CA CYS A 468 15.70 3.70 27.12
C CYS A 468 16.95 3.10 27.79
N THR A 469 17.95 3.93 28.10
CA THR A 469 19.25 3.52 28.65
C THR A 469 19.19 3.43 30.18
N ASP A 470 20.08 2.67 30.81
CA ASP A 470 20.24 2.62 32.27
C ASP A 470 21.49 3.40 32.76
N ASN A 471 22.15 4.14 31.86
CA ASN A 471 23.41 4.81 32.14
C ASN A 471 23.27 6.34 32.19
N VAL A 472 23.43 6.93 33.37
CA VAL A 472 23.30 8.38 33.60
C VAL A 472 24.22 9.23 32.70
N THR A 473 25.41 8.75 32.36
CA THR A 473 26.33 9.45 31.46
C THR A 473 25.74 9.57 30.06
N ILE A 474 25.22 8.47 29.51
CA ILE A 474 24.56 8.45 28.19
C ILE A 474 23.32 9.34 28.20
N ARG A 475 22.51 9.27 29.25
CA ARG A 475 21.33 10.15 29.40
C ARG A 475 21.69 11.64 29.35
N ASN A 476 22.78 12.03 30.01
CA ASN A 476 23.27 13.41 29.97
C ASN A 476 23.85 13.80 28.60
N GLN A 477 24.52 12.88 27.89
CA GLN A 477 24.98 13.10 26.51
C GLN A 477 23.80 13.30 25.55
N LEU A 478 22.79 12.42 25.61
CA LEU A 478 21.55 12.54 24.82
C LEU A 478 20.86 13.87 25.09
N ASN A 479 20.76 14.28 26.35
CA ASN A 479 20.16 15.56 26.71
C ASN A 479 20.88 16.76 26.08
N ARG A 480 22.22 16.75 26.02
CA ARG A 480 22.99 17.82 25.37
C ARG A 480 22.74 17.86 23.87
N CYS A 481 22.79 16.71 23.21
CA CYS A 481 22.55 16.59 21.77
C CYS A 481 21.12 17.03 21.40
N CYS A 482 20.12 16.51 22.12
CA CYS A 482 18.71 16.84 21.89
C CYS A 482 18.42 18.33 22.15
N HIS A 483 19.02 18.92 23.20
CA HIS A 483 18.90 20.35 23.45
C HIS A 483 19.50 21.21 22.31
N ARG A 484 20.66 20.80 21.77
CA ARG A 484 21.35 21.50 20.68
C ARG A 484 20.51 21.56 19.41
N HIS A 485 19.87 20.44 19.05
CA HIS A 485 19.03 20.31 17.84
C HIS A 485 17.56 20.66 18.08
N ARG A 486 17.15 20.94 19.32
CA ARG A 486 15.75 21.10 19.73
C ARG A 486 14.88 19.87 19.42
N THR A 487 15.50 18.70 19.31
CA THR A 487 14.81 17.42 19.11
C THR A 487 14.20 16.99 20.45
N PRO A 488 12.89 16.72 20.54
CA PRO A 488 12.27 16.22 21.77
C PRO A 488 12.91 14.93 22.29
N LEU A 489 13.14 14.87 23.60
CA LEU A 489 13.65 13.70 24.31
C LEU A 489 12.56 13.13 25.24
N VAL A 490 12.20 11.87 25.05
CA VAL A 490 11.36 11.09 25.95
C VAL A 490 12.29 10.21 26.79
N SER A 491 12.30 10.38 28.11
CA SER A 491 13.19 9.62 29.00
C SER A 491 12.38 8.82 30.01
N GLY A 492 12.55 7.50 29.97
CA GLY A 492 12.02 6.56 30.94
C GLY A 492 13.09 6.06 31.91
N ALA A 493 12.70 5.67 33.11
CA ALA A 493 13.54 4.86 33.99
C ALA A 493 12.67 3.91 34.82
N ALA A 494 13.24 2.79 35.25
CA ALA A 494 12.56 1.86 36.13
C ALA A 494 13.57 1.15 37.04
N ILE A 495 13.19 0.95 38.29
CA ILE A 495 14.01 0.25 39.29
C ILE A 495 13.07 -0.42 40.30
N ARG A 496 13.36 -1.66 40.69
CA ARG A 496 12.49 -2.46 41.58
C ARG A 496 11.05 -2.54 41.06
N MET A 497 10.13 -1.85 41.73
CA MET A 497 8.69 -1.78 41.45
C MET A 497 8.24 -0.33 41.11
N GLU A 498 9.18 0.59 40.88
CA GLU A 498 8.92 1.99 40.60
C GLU A 498 9.45 2.36 39.22
N GLY A 499 8.65 3.11 38.46
CA GLY A 499 9.04 3.64 37.17
C GLY A 499 8.76 5.13 37.05
N GLN A 500 9.44 5.77 36.12
CA GLN A 500 9.26 7.19 35.83
C GLN A 500 9.32 7.47 34.34
N ILE A 501 8.64 8.53 33.93
CA ILE A 501 8.71 9.08 32.57
C ILE A 501 8.70 10.61 32.61
N SER A 502 9.46 11.23 31.71
CA SER A 502 9.51 12.68 31.51
C SER A 502 9.75 13.01 30.03
N VAL A 503 9.16 14.09 29.56
CA VAL A 503 9.33 14.58 28.19
C VAL A 503 10.00 15.95 28.21
N PHE A 504 11.05 16.11 27.41
CA PHE A 504 11.82 17.34 27.26
C PHE A 504 11.72 17.84 25.82
N THR A 505 10.91 18.87 25.59
CA THR A 505 10.71 19.52 24.28
C THR A 505 11.65 20.70 24.05
N TYR A 506 12.40 21.09 25.07
CA TYR A 506 13.37 22.19 25.02
C TYR A 506 12.75 23.52 24.54
N GLN A 507 11.50 23.82 24.88
CA GLN A 507 10.93 25.14 24.62
C GLN A 507 11.49 26.17 25.62
N ALA A 508 11.27 27.46 25.36
CA ALA A 508 11.68 28.51 26.27
C ALA A 508 11.09 28.28 27.68
N ASN A 509 11.92 28.41 28.72
CA ASN A 509 11.56 28.21 30.13
C ASN A 509 11.18 26.78 30.55
N GLU A 510 11.42 25.76 29.72
CA GLU A 510 11.24 24.36 30.11
C GLU A 510 12.51 23.78 30.76
N PRO A 511 12.38 22.81 31.69
CA PRO A 511 13.53 22.07 32.21
C PRO A 511 14.10 21.13 31.14
N CYS A 512 15.35 20.73 31.32
CA CYS A 512 15.97 19.62 30.58
C CYS A 512 16.27 18.43 31.51
N TYR A 513 16.72 17.30 30.95
CA TYR A 513 17.07 16.13 31.76
C TYR A 513 18.15 16.44 32.81
N ARG A 514 19.10 17.34 32.54
CA ARG A 514 20.10 17.75 33.54
C ARG A 514 19.48 18.43 34.77
N CYS A 515 18.34 19.13 34.63
CA CYS A 515 17.60 19.64 35.78
C CYS A 515 17.02 18.50 36.62
N LEU A 516 16.60 17.40 35.99
CA LEU A 516 16.12 16.19 36.66
C LEU A 516 17.25 15.42 37.35
N SER A 517 18.34 15.13 36.62
CA SER A 517 19.41 14.25 37.12
C SER A 517 20.10 14.82 38.37
N ARG A 518 20.15 16.15 38.51
CA ARG A 518 20.70 16.82 39.70
C ARG A 518 19.93 16.51 40.99
N LEU A 519 18.65 16.12 40.89
CA LEU A 519 17.82 15.79 42.06
C LEU A 519 18.20 14.45 42.69
N PHE A 520 18.90 13.57 41.97
CA PHE A 520 19.10 12.17 42.37
C PHE A 520 20.52 11.79 42.82
N GLY A 521 21.46 12.75 42.89
CA GLY A 521 22.84 12.48 43.33
C GLY A 521 23.61 11.51 42.41
N GLU A 522 24.89 11.26 42.72
CA GLU A 522 25.76 10.37 41.90
C GLU A 522 25.50 8.87 42.15
N SER A 523 24.83 8.50 43.23
CA SER A 523 24.59 7.11 43.62
C SER A 523 23.26 6.57 43.09
N THR A 524 23.18 6.26 41.80
CA THR A 524 22.04 5.55 41.21
C THR A 524 22.39 4.07 41.04
N LEU A 525 21.67 3.20 41.76
CA LEU A 525 21.81 1.74 41.63
C LEU A 525 21.33 1.32 40.24
N SER A 526 22.09 0.44 39.58
CA SER A 526 21.66 -0.14 38.31
C SER A 526 20.50 -1.14 38.49
N CYS A 527 19.75 -1.41 37.40
CA CYS A 527 18.73 -2.46 37.40
C CYS A 527 19.27 -3.85 37.79
N VAL A 528 20.58 -4.08 37.59
CA VAL A 528 21.25 -5.34 37.90
C VAL A 528 21.49 -5.47 39.42
N GLU A 529 21.80 -4.36 40.10
CA GLU A 529 22.09 -4.34 41.54
C GLU A 529 20.82 -4.26 42.40
N ALA A 530 19.78 -3.55 41.93
CA ALA A 530 18.54 -3.36 42.66
C ALA A 530 17.42 -4.32 42.26
N GLY A 531 17.55 -5.01 41.12
CA GLY A 531 16.48 -5.79 40.49
C GLY A 531 15.41 -4.91 39.83
N VAL A 532 14.67 -5.47 38.88
CA VAL A 532 13.53 -4.80 38.23
C VAL A 532 12.49 -5.80 37.75
N MET A 533 11.22 -5.49 37.95
CA MET A 533 10.09 -6.35 37.58
C MET A 533 9.77 -6.24 36.07
N ALA A 534 9.59 -7.36 35.36
CA ALA A 534 9.46 -7.36 33.91
C ALA A 534 8.22 -6.61 33.38
N PRO A 535 7.00 -6.79 33.93
CA PRO A 535 5.85 -5.97 33.52
C PRO A 535 6.05 -4.47 33.74
N LEU A 536 6.79 -4.05 34.77
CA LEU A 536 7.04 -2.64 35.06
C LEU A 536 7.79 -1.97 33.90
N VAL A 537 8.90 -2.57 33.42
CA VAL A 537 9.65 -2.02 32.28
C VAL A 537 8.81 -2.01 31.00
N GLY A 538 7.92 -3.00 30.84
CA GLY A 538 6.94 -3.02 29.75
C GLY A 538 5.96 -1.84 29.81
N ILE A 539 5.43 -1.53 31.00
CA ILE A 539 4.53 -0.38 31.22
C ILE A 539 5.27 0.93 30.91
N ILE A 540 6.47 1.13 31.46
CA ILE A 540 7.23 2.37 31.22
C ILE A 540 7.60 2.53 29.74
N GLY A 541 8.09 1.48 29.08
CA GLY A 541 8.37 1.55 27.63
C GLY A 541 7.12 1.80 26.78
N SER A 542 5.96 1.29 27.20
CA SER A 542 4.67 1.61 26.54
C SER A 542 4.29 3.08 26.71
N LEU A 543 4.54 3.65 27.90
CA LEU A 543 4.34 5.07 28.15
C LEU A 543 5.31 5.91 27.31
N GLU A 544 6.58 5.50 27.17
CA GLU A 544 7.54 6.18 26.29
C GLU A 544 7.07 6.20 24.84
N ALA A 545 6.60 5.07 24.31
CA ALA A 545 6.03 5.00 22.98
C ALA A 545 4.81 5.92 22.82
N MET A 546 3.93 5.96 23.83
CA MET A 546 2.76 6.84 23.81
C MET A 546 3.17 8.32 23.79
N GLU A 547 4.13 8.73 24.63
CA GLU A 547 4.63 10.11 24.64
C GLU A 547 5.32 10.49 23.32
N ALA A 548 6.08 9.57 22.72
CA ALA A 548 6.66 9.76 21.40
C ALA A 548 5.59 9.92 20.32
N ILE A 549 4.54 9.09 20.32
CA ILE A 549 3.41 9.21 19.38
C ILE A 549 2.73 10.57 19.51
N LYS A 550 2.50 11.05 20.75
CA LYS A 550 1.91 12.37 20.97
C LYS A 550 2.74 13.49 20.34
N LEU A 551 4.07 13.42 20.49
CA LEU A 551 5.00 14.39 19.90
C LEU A 551 5.01 14.31 18.37
N LEU A 552 5.18 13.12 17.81
CA LEU A 552 5.34 12.89 16.37
C LEU A 552 4.06 13.17 15.59
N ALA A 553 2.89 12.78 16.12
CA ALA A 553 1.59 13.02 15.48
C ALA A 553 0.99 14.39 15.80
N ASN A 554 1.60 15.16 16.72
CA ASN A 554 0.99 16.34 17.34
C ASN A 554 -0.41 16.04 17.93
N TYR A 555 -0.51 14.97 18.71
CA TYR A 555 -1.75 14.43 19.24
C TYR A 555 -1.75 14.40 20.77
N GLY A 556 -2.67 15.15 21.40
CA GLY A 556 -2.77 15.23 22.86
C GLY A 556 -1.69 16.09 23.52
N THR A 557 -1.48 15.90 24.83
CA THR A 557 -0.55 16.71 25.63
C THR A 557 0.57 15.82 26.20
N PRO A 558 1.83 16.02 25.78
CA PRO A 558 2.96 15.30 26.34
C PRO A 558 3.22 15.65 27.82
N ALA A 559 3.90 14.76 28.55
CA ALA A 559 4.33 14.93 29.94
C ALA A 559 5.51 15.92 30.10
N ARG A 560 5.40 17.09 29.46
CA ARG A 560 6.42 18.15 29.48
C ARG A 560 6.47 18.87 30.82
N GLY A 561 7.68 19.22 31.27
CA GLY A 561 7.88 20.03 32.49
C GLY A 561 7.49 19.34 33.80
N LYS A 562 7.32 18.02 33.79
CA LYS A 562 6.98 17.21 34.97
C LYS A 562 7.61 15.83 34.92
N ILE A 563 7.67 15.20 36.09
CA ILE A 563 8.02 13.81 36.30
C ILE A 563 6.73 13.06 36.59
N VAL A 564 6.45 12.01 35.83
CA VAL A 564 5.34 11.10 36.12
C VAL A 564 5.95 9.83 36.71
N LEU A 565 5.62 9.55 37.97
CA LEU A 565 6.04 8.36 38.70
C LEU A 565 4.92 7.33 38.67
N TYR A 566 5.28 6.07 38.45
CA TYR A 566 4.39 4.91 38.53
C TYR A 566 4.89 3.95 39.60
N ASP A 567 4.06 3.74 40.63
CA ASP A 567 4.27 2.74 41.66
C ASP A 567 3.48 1.47 41.30
N ALA A 568 4.18 0.42 40.89
CA ALA A 568 3.57 -0.85 40.51
C ALA A 568 3.11 -1.70 41.70
N MET A 569 3.53 -1.40 42.93
CA MET A 569 3.02 -2.08 44.12
C MET A 569 1.59 -1.66 44.43
N THR A 570 1.26 -0.39 44.17
CA THR A 570 -0.06 0.20 44.48
C THR A 570 -0.88 0.58 43.25
N CYS A 571 -0.31 0.42 42.05
CA CYS A 571 -0.90 0.83 40.77
C CYS A 571 -1.25 2.34 40.75
N GLN A 572 -0.40 3.17 41.31
CA GLN A 572 -0.62 4.62 41.42
C GLN A 572 0.29 5.42 40.49
N PHE A 573 -0.26 6.49 39.89
CA PHE A 573 0.49 7.51 39.18
C PHE A 573 0.59 8.78 40.03
N ARG A 574 1.80 9.35 40.14
CA ARG A 574 2.03 10.63 40.82
C ARG A 574 2.75 11.57 39.87
N GLU A 575 2.28 12.82 39.80
CA GLU A 575 2.93 13.85 39.01
C GLU A 575 3.68 14.84 39.91
N MET A 576 4.91 15.19 39.52
CA MET A 576 5.71 16.23 40.19
C MET A 576 6.16 17.25 39.15
N LYS A 577 5.94 18.54 39.43
CA LYS A 577 6.44 19.61 38.56
C LYS A 577 7.97 19.66 38.61
N LEU A 578 8.59 19.64 37.44
CA LEU A 578 10.03 19.81 37.29
C LEU A 578 10.32 21.27 36.91
N ALA A 579 10.99 22.00 37.80
CA ALA A 579 11.36 23.38 37.53
C ALA A 579 12.67 23.45 36.71
N ARG A 580 12.72 24.37 35.74
CA ARG A 580 13.97 24.77 35.09
C ARG A 580 14.89 25.37 36.14
N ASN A 581 16.14 24.90 36.20
CA ASN A 581 17.17 25.49 37.02
C ASN A 581 17.88 26.61 36.23
N PRO A 582 17.85 27.89 36.68
CA PRO A 582 18.53 29.00 36.00
C PRO A 582 20.06 28.86 35.92
N GLN A 583 20.65 27.97 36.71
CA GLN A 583 22.09 27.66 36.72
C GLN A 583 22.37 26.27 36.11
N CYS A 584 21.49 25.76 35.25
CA CYS A 584 21.71 24.49 34.56
C CYS A 584 22.81 24.65 33.49
N GLU A 585 23.78 23.74 33.43
CA GLU A 585 24.88 23.82 32.45
C GLU A 585 24.41 23.60 30.99
N VAL A 586 23.15 23.19 30.80
CA VAL A 586 22.57 22.87 29.49
C VAL A 586 21.49 23.87 29.09
N CYS A 587 20.49 24.08 29.95
CA CYS A 587 19.33 24.92 29.65
C CYS A 587 19.25 26.21 30.48
N GLY A 588 20.26 26.51 31.31
CA GLY A 588 20.28 27.63 32.27
C GLY A 588 20.38 28.98 31.61
#